data_AF-A0A954FAX4-F1
#
_entry.id   AF-A0A954FAX4-F1
#
_cell.length_a   1.000
_cell.length_b   1.000
_cell.length_c   1.000
_cell.angle_alpha   90.00
_cell.angle_beta   90.00
_cell.angle_gamma   90.00
#
_symmetry.space_group_name_H-M   'P 1'
#
loop_
_entity.id
_entity.type
_entity.pdbx_description
1 polymer ?
#
loop_
_entity_poly.entity_id
_entity_poly.type
_entity_poly.pdbx_seq_one_letter_code
_entity_poly.pdbx_strand_id
1 'polypeptide(L)'
;MKDHPLFVSCGIGLLCSTILMTGCASHTATVQKPAAADSEPVETSVAHIEIGFDEPVQEQQEVPAEIVQTGAIEGEILDGAQSELVIQQPPLSQSLVELEMLAVDQNPRLVKLYREYNAASSRSHYVNKLPDPKVGTNVFGAPIQTASGSQRAVLSASQAIPWLGKLDAEEQRACFEAFAVRADYLAERLRVIAAVRTGWYRLYVIDQQIETAKANQELLQSLIDVANAQIATGTATQGDVLLGTLELSKLEERLLTYRKLRVAVQAEVNRLVARDADLPIAVPADLQVALPALSAREIYETTLRSQPEIQAAQLRTQASRWGIEVAHLSRRPELTVSANYFFTDNNRPPSALYQVGQDPWSLGAQVSIPLWRDKYDALEDEATWKHLASTDNEAELRDRYD
;
A
#
# COMPACT_ATOMS: atom_id res chain seq x y z
N MET A 1 58.83 17.16 23.37
CA MET A 1 58.76 18.40 22.57
C MET A 1 59.30 18.08 21.19
N LYS A 2 58.42 17.90 20.22
CA LYS A 2 58.77 17.83 18.80
C LYS A 2 57.80 18.74 18.07
N ASP A 3 58.37 19.68 17.34
CA ASP A 3 57.71 20.78 16.68
C ASP A 3 56.82 20.27 15.54
N HIS A 4 55.57 20.74 15.53
CA HIS A 4 54.66 20.63 14.40
C HIS A 4 55.00 21.71 13.38
N PRO A 5 55.12 21.38 12.08
CA PRO A 5 54.86 22.37 11.05
C PRO A 5 53.37 22.37 10.73
N LEU A 6 52.73 23.50 11.04
CA LEU A 6 51.45 23.93 10.49
C LEU A 6 51.52 23.87 8.95
N PHE A 7 50.67 23.06 8.33
CA PHE A 7 50.41 23.16 6.91
C PHE A 7 49.04 23.78 6.64
N VAL A 8 49.13 24.81 5.82
CA VAL A 8 48.11 25.75 5.40
C VAL A 8 47.11 25.07 4.47
N SER A 9 45.84 25.44 4.67
CA SER A 9 44.72 25.37 3.73
C SER A 9 45.12 25.25 2.26
N CYS A 10 44.77 24.14 1.63
CA CYS A 10 44.63 24.05 0.18
C CYS A 10 43.28 23.40 -0.12
N GLY A 11 42.35 24.22 -0.61
CA GLY A 11 41.03 23.78 -1.03
C GLY A 11 41.13 22.83 -2.21
N ILE A 12 40.60 21.62 -2.03
CA ILE A 12 40.25 20.73 -3.14
C ILE A 12 38.73 20.67 -3.12
N GLY A 13 38.12 21.48 -3.98
CA GLY A 13 36.73 21.31 -4.35
C GLY A 13 36.57 19.95 -4.99
N LEU A 14 35.92 19.02 -4.27
CA LEU A 14 35.43 17.80 -4.87
C LEU A 14 34.06 18.11 -5.46
N LEU A 15 34.05 18.08 -6.79
CA LEU A 15 32.91 18.23 -7.66
C LEU A 15 31.78 17.29 -7.25
N CYS A 16 30.63 17.94 -7.04
CA CYS A 16 29.28 17.47 -7.29
C CYS A 16 29.24 16.29 -8.30
N SER A 17 28.79 15.13 -7.84
CA SER A 17 28.19 14.14 -8.73
C SER A 17 26.78 13.88 -8.22
N THR A 18 25.86 14.69 -8.74
CA THR A 18 24.43 14.41 -8.75
C THR A 18 24.21 13.09 -9.51
N ILE A 19 24.25 11.98 -8.78
CA ILE A 19 23.63 10.74 -9.26
C ILE A 19 22.14 10.96 -9.11
N LEU A 20 21.47 11.13 -10.24
CA LEU A 20 20.02 11.19 -10.36
C LEU A 20 19.39 10.08 -9.50
N MET A 21 18.63 10.50 -8.51
CA MET A 21 17.59 9.68 -7.88
C MET A 21 16.48 9.50 -8.92
N THR A 22 16.69 8.63 -9.90
CA THR A 22 15.59 8.12 -10.70
C THR A 22 14.85 7.14 -9.80
N GLY A 23 13.84 7.63 -9.09
CA GLY A 23 12.80 6.75 -8.53
C GLY A 23 11.99 6.13 -9.66
N CYS A 24 11.06 5.22 -9.36
CA CYS A 24 10.20 4.50 -10.32
C CYS A 24 9.37 5.39 -11.28
N ALA A 25 9.55 6.71 -11.31
CA ALA A 25 9.05 7.58 -12.34
C ALA A 25 9.97 7.51 -13.57
N SER A 26 9.46 6.97 -14.69
CA SER A 26 9.94 7.16 -16.07
C SER A 26 10.85 6.11 -16.75
N HIS A 27 10.76 4.82 -16.40
CA HIS A 27 11.21 3.77 -17.33
C HIS A 27 10.04 3.01 -17.97
N THR A 28 9.49 3.58 -19.04
CA THR A 28 8.94 2.76 -20.14
C THR A 28 10.11 2.10 -20.87
N ALA A 29 10.64 1.02 -20.30
CA ALA A 29 11.64 0.22 -20.97
C ALA A 29 10.98 -0.60 -22.08
N THR A 30 11.15 -0.15 -23.33
CA THR A 30 10.85 -0.94 -24.53
C THR A 30 11.74 -2.18 -24.50
N VAL A 31 11.15 -3.35 -24.23
CA VAL A 31 11.87 -4.62 -24.24
C VAL A 31 12.33 -4.92 -25.67
N GLN A 32 13.63 -4.89 -25.89
CA GLN A 32 14.24 -5.22 -27.17
C GLN A 32 14.28 -6.74 -27.35
N LYS A 33 13.45 -7.25 -28.27
CA LYS A 33 13.36 -8.65 -28.67
C LYS A 33 14.64 -9.08 -29.42
N PRO A 34 15.32 -10.18 -29.06
CA PRO A 34 16.40 -10.72 -29.89
C PRO A 34 15.83 -11.41 -31.15
N ALA A 35 16.48 -11.15 -32.29
CA ALA A 35 16.29 -11.77 -33.61
C ALA A 35 16.63 -13.28 -33.59
N ALA A 36 16.07 -14.20 -34.39
CA ALA A 36 15.00 -14.24 -35.39
C ALA A 36 14.68 -15.74 -35.67
N ALA A 37 13.44 -16.07 -36.03
CA ALA A 37 13.06 -17.14 -36.97
C ALA A 37 11.54 -17.04 -37.30
N ASP A 38 11.26 -16.58 -38.52
CA ASP A 38 10.10 -16.77 -39.40
C ASP A 38 8.68 -16.90 -38.83
N SER A 39 7.90 -15.82 -38.93
CA SER A 39 6.49 -15.82 -39.38
C SER A 39 5.99 -14.37 -39.58
N GLU A 40 5.21 -14.16 -40.65
CA GLU A 40 4.66 -12.89 -41.14
C GLU A 40 3.67 -12.19 -40.17
N PRO A 41 3.40 -10.88 -40.34
CA PRO A 41 2.95 -10.01 -39.26
C PRO A 41 1.42 -9.95 -39.12
N VAL A 42 0.94 -9.94 -37.87
CA VAL A 42 -0.39 -9.44 -37.51
C VAL A 42 -0.18 -8.09 -36.83
N GLU A 43 -0.58 -7.01 -37.50
CA GLU A 43 -0.62 -5.66 -36.93
C GLU A 43 -1.54 -5.63 -35.72
N THR A 44 -0.97 -5.41 -34.53
CA THR A 44 -1.73 -4.97 -33.35
C THR A 44 -1.19 -3.61 -32.94
N SER A 45 -1.96 -2.59 -33.33
CA SER A 45 -1.85 -1.21 -32.86
C SER A 45 -2.02 -1.18 -31.34
N VAL A 46 -0.92 -0.99 -30.61
CA VAL A 46 -0.95 -0.69 -29.18
C VAL A 46 -1.23 0.80 -29.01
N ALA A 47 -2.45 1.12 -28.60
CA ALA A 47 -2.83 2.47 -28.23
C ALA A 47 -2.01 2.94 -27.02
N HIS A 48 -1.35 4.09 -27.17
CA HIS A 48 -0.78 4.85 -26.07
C HIS A 48 -1.88 5.19 -25.06
N ILE A 49 -1.74 4.71 -23.82
CA ILE A 49 -2.55 5.15 -22.69
C ILE A 49 -1.70 6.21 -21.97
N GLU A 50 -2.05 7.48 -22.17
CA GLU A 50 -1.57 8.57 -21.33
C GLU A 50 -2.18 8.41 -19.94
N ILE A 51 -1.33 8.11 -18.96
CA ILE A 51 -1.71 8.11 -17.55
C ILE A 51 -1.54 9.56 -17.08
N GLY A 52 -2.67 10.23 -16.80
CA GLY A 52 -2.68 11.55 -16.19
C GLY A 52 -1.95 11.52 -14.84
N PHE A 53 -0.85 12.26 -14.76
CA PHE A 53 -0.15 12.58 -13.53
C PHE A 53 -0.84 13.79 -12.90
N ASP A 54 -1.54 13.61 -11.79
CA ASP A 54 -1.95 14.75 -10.95
C ASP A 54 -0.77 15.20 -10.08
N GLU A 55 -0.60 16.52 -10.02
CA GLU A 55 0.44 17.29 -9.35
C GLU A 55 0.58 17.02 -7.84
N PRO A 56 1.74 17.36 -7.24
CA PRO A 56 2.00 17.11 -5.82
C PRO A 56 1.16 17.99 -4.89
N VAL A 57 0.64 17.38 -3.84
CA VAL A 57 -0.03 18.04 -2.71
C VAL A 57 0.94 19.02 -2.05
N GLN A 58 0.56 20.30 -1.99
CA GLN A 58 1.33 21.35 -1.31
C GLN A 58 1.33 21.15 0.20
N GLU A 59 2.52 21.32 0.76
CA GLU A 59 2.88 21.28 2.18
C GLU A 59 2.11 22.37 2.96
N GLN A 60 1.34 21.96 3.97
CA GLN A 60 0.58 22.90 4.81
C GLN A 60 1.50 23.70 5.72
N GLN A 61 1.42 25.02 5.57
CA GLN A 61 2.18 26.03 6.28
C GLN A 61 1.67 26.17 7.73
N GLU A 62 2.57 25.96 8.70
CA GLU A 62 2.32 26.22 10.13
C GLU A 62 1.93 27.68 10.38
N VAL A 63 0.84 27.89 11.13
CA VAL A 63 0.43 29.21 11.63
C VAL A 63 1.04 29.40 13.03
N PRO A 64 1.75 30.51 13.31
CA PRO A 64 2.36 30.72 14.62
C PRO A 64 1.32 31.13 15.67
N ALA A 65 1.47 30.59 16.88
CA ALA A 65 0.68 30.92 18.05
C ALA A 65 0.97 32.35 18.53
N GLU A 66 -0.05 33.20 18.55
CA GLU A 66 -0.01 34.51 19.20
C GLU A 66 -0.43 34.36 20.67
N ILE A 67 0.50 34.64 21.58
CA ILE A 67 0.30 34.65 23.03
C ILE A 67 -0.34 35.97 23.41
N VAL A 68 -1.63 35.95 23.78
CA VAL A 68 -2.30 37.11 24.40
C VAL A 68 -2.38 36.88 25.91
N GLN A 69 -1.66 37.71 26.66
CA GLN A 69 -1.78 37.86 28.12
C GLN A 69 -3.18 38.34 28.49
N THR A 70 -3.90 37.57 29.31
CA THR A 70 -5.02 38.08 30.10
C THR A 70 -4.62 38.19 31.56
N GLY A 71 -4.75 39.42 32.08
CA GLY A 71 -4.49 39.78 33.46
C GLY A 71 -5.50 39.18 34.42
N ALA A 72 -5.01 38.94 35.63
CA ALA A 72 -5.75 38.46 36.78
C ALA A 72 -6.84 39.45 37.21
N ILE A 73 -8.03 38.93 37.50
CA ILE A 73 -8.95 39.49 38.49
C ILE A 73 -9.58 38.30 39.22
N GLU A 74 -9.27 38.16 40.51
CA GLU A 74 -9.98 37.28 41.45
C GLU A 74 -11.35 37.87 41.79
N GLY A 75 -12.38 37.01 41.89
CA GLY A 75 -13.74 37.40 42.23
C GLY A 75 -14.72 36.23 42.31
N GLU A 76 -14.63 35.49 43.41
CA GLU A 76 -15.63 34.72 44.16
C GLU A 76 -17.03 34.41 43.57
N ILE A 77 -17.29 33.10 43.42
CA ILE A 77 -18.54 32.29 43.61
C ILE A 77 -19.82 32.75 42.89
N LEU A 78 -20.38 31.87 42.05
CA LEU A 78 -21.78 31.40 42.11
C LEU A 78 -21.97 30.14 41.25
N ASP A 79 -22.46 29.09 41.91
CA ASP A 79 -22.91 27.80 41.39
C ASP A 79 -24.03 28.02 40.36
N GLY A 80 -23.86 27.49 39.14
CA GLY A 80 -24.78 27.79 38.04
C GLY A 80 -24.43 27.07 36.75
N ALA A 81 -25.07 25.92 36.55
CA ALA A 81 -25.41 25.31 35.26
C ALA A 81 -24.37 25.48 34.12
N GLN A 82 -23.43 24.54 34.02
CA GLN A 82 -22.84 24.24 32.73
C GLN A 82 -23.90 23.56 31.86
N SER A 83 -24.71 24.38 31.20
CA SER A 83 -25.39 23.98 29.98
C SER A 83 -24.28 23.71 28.96
N GLU A 84 -23.84 22.46 28.90
CA GLU A 84 -23.16 21.93 27.72
C GLU A 84 -24.07 22.24 26.53
N LEU A 85 -23.65 23.23 25.73
CA LEU A 85 -24.16 23.42 24.39
C LEU A 85 -23.74 22.18 23.60
N VAL A 86 -24.52 21.12 23.76
CA VAL A 86 -24.60 20.05 22.78
C VAL A 86 -25.07 20.74 21.51
N ILE A 87 -24.12 21.08 20.64
CA ILE A 87 -24.42 21.35 19.25
C ILE A 87 -24.97 20.03 18.73
N GLN A 88 -26.27 19.83 18.88
CA GLN A 88 -27.00 18.83 18.11
C GLN A 88 -26.96 19.35 16.68
N GLN A 89 -25.88 19.02 15.98
CA GLN A 89 -25.92 19.01 14.53
C GLN A 89 -27.14 18.13 14.19
N PRO A 90 -28.16 18.66 13.52
CA PRO A 90 -29.25 17.82 13.04
C PRO A 90 -28.59 16.69 12.23
N PRO A 91 -29.12 15.46 12.25
CA PRO A 91 -28.57 14.40 11.43
C PRO A 91 -28.68 14.87 9.98
N LEU A 92 -27.57 15.41 9.46
CA LEU A 92 -27.38 15.61 8.04
C LEU A 92 -27.73 14.26 7.46
N SER A 93 -28.72 14.23 6.56
CA SER A 93 -28.97 13.06 5.75
C SER A 93 -27.64 12.70 5.11
N GLN A 94 -26.91 11.77 5.70
CA GLN A 94 -25.55 11.46 5.29
C GLN A 94 -25.68 10.96 3.87
N SER A 95 -25.22 11.78 2.93
CA SER A 95 -25.34 11.42 1.53
C SER A 95 -24.53 10.15 1.31
N LEU A 96 -24.97 9.28 0.41
CA LEU A 96 -24.22 8.08 0.05
C LEU A 96 -22.75 8.43 -0.31
N VAL A 97 -22.56 9.57 -0.98
CA VAL A 97 -21.24 10.13 -1.32
C VAL A 97 -20.39 10.41 -0.09
N GLU A 98 -20.97 10.96 0.97
CA GLU A 98 -20.27 11.23 2.22
C GLU A 98 -19.80 9.93 2.90
N LEU A 99 -20.66 8.92 2.98
CA LEU A 99 -20.28 7.60 3.50
C LEU A 99 -19.18 6.95 2.67
N GLU A 100 -19.21 7.08 1.34
CA GLU A 100 -18.15 6.60 0.46
C GLU A 100 -16.82 7.29 0.72
N MET A 101 -16.82 8.63 0.83
CA MET A 101 -15.61 9.39 1.13
C MET A 101 -14.99 8.97 2.48
N LEU A 102 -15.82 8.88 3.53
CA LEU A 102 -15.35 8.44 4.83
C LEU A 102 -14.88 6.99 4.84
N ALA A 103 -15.52 6.11 4.07
CA ALA A 103 -15.05 4.73 3.92
C ALA A 103 -13.67 4.68 3.27
N VAL A 104 -13.42 5.51 2.25
CA VAL A 104 -12.10 5.54 1.58
C VAL A 104 -11.02 6.08 2.51
N ASP A 105 -11.34 7.10 3.31
CA ASP A 105 -10.39 7.77 4.19
C ASP A 105 -10.07 6.96 5.47
N GLN A 106 -11.09 6.40 6.11
CA GLN A 106 -10.97 5.85 7.47
C GLN A 106 -10.92 4.32 7.53
N ASN A 107 -11.20 3.61 6.44
CA ASN A 107 -11.25 2.15 6.48
C ASN A 107 -9.87 1.54 6.81
N PRO A 108 -9.73 0.75 7.90
CA PRO A 108 -8.44 0.22 8.34
C PRO A 108 -7.74 -0.66 7.30
N ARG A 109 -8.50 -1.36 6.45
CA ARG A 109 -7.94 -2.22 5.41
C ARG A 109 -7.31 -1.39 4.29
N LEU A 110 -7.93 -0.27 3.90
CA LEU A 110 -7.37 0.65 2.92
C LEU A 110 -6.13 1.36 3.47
N VAL A 111 -6.18 1.82 4.72
CA VAL A 111 -5.02 2.41 5.41
C VAL A 111 -3.85 1.43 5.47
N LYS A 112 -4.11 0.15 5.79
CA LYS A 112 -3.09 -0.91 5.77
C LYS A 112 -2.45 -1.06 4.39
N LEU A 113 -3.26 -1.24 3.33
CA LEU A 113 -2.76 -1.42 1.97
C LEU A 113 -1.98 -0.20 1.47
N TYR A 114 -2.42 1.01 1.82
CA TYR A 114 -1.70 2.23 1.49
C TYR A 114 -0.31 2.28 2.15
N ARG A 115 -0.20 1.86 3.42
CA ARG A 115 1.09 1.75 4.11
C ARG A 115 1.98 0.65 3.51
N GLU A 116 1.41 -0.49 3.13
CA GLU A 116 2.13 -1.56 2.42
C GLU A 116 2.66 -1.07 1.07
N TYR A 117 1.86 -0.30 0.32
CA TYR A 117 2.30 0.34 -0.92
C TYR A 117 3.48 1.29 -0.68
N ASN A 118 3.37 2.20 0.30
CA ASN A 118 4.47 3.13 0.62
C ASN A 118 5.74 2.40 1.07
N ALA A 119 5.62 1.29 1.81
CA ALA A 119 6.76 0.46 2.18
C ALA A 119 7.40 -0.21 0.95
N ALA A 120 6.58 -0.77 0.04
CA ALA A 120 7.06 -1.39 -1.19
C ALA A 120 7.71 -0.36 -2.14
N SER A 121 7.12 0.84 -2.25
CA SER A 121 7.69 1.96 -3.00
C SER A 121 8.98 2.46 -2.37
N SER A 122 9.08 2.53 -1.05
CA SER A 122 10.32 2.90 -0.37
C SER A 122 11.44 1.89 -0.66
N ARG A 123 11.08 0.60 -0.76
CA ARG A 123 12.02 -0.47 -1.10
C ARG A 123 12.63 -0.29 -2.49
N SER A 124 11.86 0.12 -3.49
CA SER A 124 12.40 0.30 -4.84
C SER A 124 13.49 1.39 -4.90
N HIS A 125 13.45 2.39 -4.02
CA HIS A 125 14.43 3.49 -4.02
C HIS A 125 15.83 3.11 -3.52
N TYR A 126 15.97 2.04 -2.73
CA TYR A 126 17.27 1.67 -2.15
C TYR A 126 17.85 0.35 -2.68
N VAL A 127 17.05 -0.50 -3.36
CA VAL A 127 17.55 -1.80 -3.87
C VAL A 127 18.57 -1.66 -5.00
N ASN A 128 18.59 -0.55 -5.75
CA ASN A 128 19.64 -0.30 -6.75
C ASN A 128 20.92 0.31 -6.19
N LYS A 129 21.04 0.47 -4.87
CA LYS A 129 22.22 1.07 -4.25
C LYS A 129 23.31 0.02 -4.08
N LEU A 130 24.56 0.48 -4.20
CA LEU A 130 25.69 -0.36 -3.85
C LEU A 130 25.62 -0.74 -2.37
N PRO A 131 26.08 -1.95 -1.99
CA PRO A 131 26.23 -2.32 -0.59
C PRO A 131 27.08 -1.31 0.18
N ASP A 132 26.87 -1.15 1.47
CA ASP A 132 27.62 -0.18 2.26
C ASP A 132 29.15 -0.46 2.21
N PRO A 133 29.99 0.59 2.13
CA PRO A 133 31.43 0.42 2.23
C PRO A 133 31.79 -0.09 3.63
N LYS A 134 32.70 -1.06 3.70
CA LYS A 134 33.21 -1.62 4.95
C LYS A 134 34.51 -0.94 5.31
N VAL A 135 34.53 -0.23 6.43
CA VAL A 135 35.75 0.36 7.00
C VAL A 135 36.08 -0.39 8.29
N GLY A 136 37.33 -0.80 8.45
CA GLY A 136 37.77 -1.57 9.60
C GLY A 136 39.21 -1.26 9.96
N THR A 137 39.59 -1.64 11.18
CA THR A 137 40.99 -1.61 11.60
C THR A 137 41.37 -2.95 12.19
N ASN A 138 42.59 -3.39 11.91
CA ASN A 138 43.18 -4.58 12.50
C ASN A 138 44.43 -4.19 13.27
N VAL A 139 44.44 -4.41 14.58
CA VAL A 139 45.58 -4.12 15.46
C VAL A 139 46.29 -5.43 15.79
N PHE A 140 47.58 -5.50 15.50
CA PHE A 140 48.36 -6.71 15.69
C PHE A 140 48.90 -6.78 17.12
N GLY A 141 48.46 -7.77 17.90
CA GLY A 141 49.00 -8.03 19.25
C GLY A 141 50.50 -8.33 19.25
N ALA A 142 51.00 -8.95 18.18
CA ALA A 142 52.42 -9.05 17.86
C ALA A 142 52.68 -8.35 16.52
N PRO A 143 53.47 -7.26 16.47
CA PRO A 143 53.69 -6.49 15.24
C PRO A 143 54.34 -7.32 14.12
N ILE A 144 53.81 -7.19 12.90
CA ILE A 144 54.38 -7.87 11.72
C ILE A 144 55.72 -7.20 11.36
N GLN A 145 56.77 -8.01 11.25
CA GLN A 145 58.11 -7.52 11.01
C GLN A 145 58.38 -7.38 9.51
N THR A 146 58.62 -6.16 9.01
CA THR A 146 59.03 -5.89 7.63
C THR A 146 60.44 -5.28 7.57
N ALA A 147 60.98 -5.13 6.36
CA ALA A 147 62.27 -4.46 6.18
C ALA A 147 62.19 -2.96 6.55
N SER A 148 61.07 -2.30 6.29
CA SER A 148 60.85 -0.87 6.54
C SER A 148 60.40 -0.54 7.97
N GLY A 149 60.05 -1.54 8.79
CA GLY A 149 59.58 -1.32 10.16
C GLY A 149 58.70 -2.45 10.72
N SER A 150 58.25 -2.29 11.96
CA SER A 150 57.23 -3.18 12.54
C SER A 150 55.83 -2.61 12.27
N GLN A 151 54.98 -3.34 11.54
CA GLN A 151 53.58 -2.97 11.32
C GLN A 151 52.74 -3.31 12.56
N ARG A 152 52.11 -2.29 13.16
CA ARG A 152 51.31 -2.42 14.39
C ARG A 152 49.82 -2.49 14.13
N ALA A 153 49.34 -1.85 13.08
CA ALA A 153 47.93 -1.87 12.72
C ALA A 153 47.71 -1.63 11.23
N VAL A 154 46.53 -2.00 10.74
CA VAL A 154 46.04 -1.71 9.39
C VAL A 154 44.70 -1.02 9.50
N LEU A 155 44.51 0.06 8.74
CA LEU A 155 43.20 0.62 8.43
C LEU A 155 42.81 0.12 7.04
N SER A 156 41.63 -0.49 6.91
CA SER A 156 41.11 -1.01 5.65
C SER A 156 39.77 -0.37 5.31
N ALA A 157 39.56 -0.10 4.03
CA ALA A 157 38.27 0.27 3.46
C ALA A 157 38.00 -0.62 2.25
N SER A 158 36.79 -1.16 2.12
CA SER A 158 36.40 -1.96 0.96
C SER A 158 34.97 -1.69 0.51
N GLN A 159 34.75 -1.75 -0.81
CA GLN A 159 33.46 -1.56 -1.45
C GLN A 159 33.18 -2.75 -2.34
N ALA A 160 32.05 -3.40 -2.07
CA ALA A 160 31.51 -4.44 -2.93
C ALA A 160 30.78 -3.80 -4.12
N ILE A 161 31.14 -4.19 -5.34
CA ILE A 161 30.56 -3.71 -6.59
C ILE A 161 29.93 -4.94 -7.27
N PRO A 162 28.66 -5.25 -6.96
CA PRO A 162 27.93 -6.27 -7.69
C PRO A 162 27.80 -5.88 -9.16
N TRP A 163 27.42 -6.86 -9.98
CA TRP A 163 27.16 -6.61 -11.39
C TRP A 163 26.06 -5.53 -11.52
N LEU A 164 26.35 -4.41 -12.18
CA LEU A 164 25.44 -3.25 -12.21
C LEU A 164 24.03 -3.62 -12.73
N GLY A 165 23.95 -4.47 -13.76
CA GLY A 165 22.66 -4.93 -14.27
C GLY A 165 21.83 -5.72 -13.26
N LYS A 166 22.45 -6.32 -12.22
CA LYS A 166 21.69 -7.01 -11.15
C LYS A 166 20.95 -5.99 -10.29
N LEU A 167 21.58 -4.87 -9.96
CA LEU A 167 20.96 -3.79 -9.18
C LEU A 167 19.77 -3.19 -9.95
N ASP A 168 19.94 -2.97 -11.25
CA ASP A 168 18.86 -2.49 -12.12
C ASP A 168 17.69 -3.50 -12.16
N ALA A 169 17.98 -4.80 -12.30
CA ALA A 169 16.95 -5.84 -12.30
C ALA A 169 16.23 -5.96 -10.93
N GLU A 170 16.94 -5.77 -9.82
CA GLU A 170 16.35 -5.73 -8.47
C GLU A 170 15.43 -4.52 -8.27
N GLU A 171 15.81 -3.36 -8.81
CA GLU A 171 14.95 -2.17 -8.82
C GLU A 171 13.71 -2.37 -9.68
N GLN A 172 13.84 -2.88 -10.91
CA GLN A 172 12.69 -3.14 -11.76
C GLN A 172 11.71 -4.09 -11.08
N ARG A 173 12.20 -5.19 -10.52
CA ARG A 173 11.39 -6.11 -9.71
C ARG A 173 10.68 -5.39 -8.57
N ALA A 174 11.39 -4.58 -7.78
CA ALA A 174 10.81 -3.87 -6.65
C ALA A 174 9.77 -2.81 -7.09
N CYS A 175 9.99 -2.11 -8.20
CA CYS A 175 9.01 -1.18 -8.77
C CYS A 175 7.72 -1.90 -9.18
N PHE A 176 7.81 -3.02 -9.89
CA PHE A 176 6.64 -3.82 -10.27
C PHE A 176 5.92 -4.42 -9.05
N GLU A 177 6.66 -4.87 -8.03
CA GLU A 177 6.08 -5.28 -6.73
C GLU A 177 5.30 -4.12 -6.09
N ALA A 178 5.85 -2.91 -6.06
CA ALA A 178 5.17 -1.73 -5.52
C ALA A 178 3.91 -1.35 -6.32
N PHE A 179 3.98 -1.38 -7.65
CA PHE A 179 2.82 -1.12 -8.49
C PHE A 179 1.72 -2.16 -8.31
N ALA A 180 2.08 -3.44 -8.10
CA ALA A 180 1.09 -4.48 -7.81
C ALA A 180 0.33 -4.20 -6.51
N VAL A 181 1.04 -3.81 -5.44
CA VAL A 181 0.41 -3.44 -4.16
C VAL A 181 -0.49 -2.20 -4.31
N ARG A 182 -0.09 -1.23 -5.14
CA ARG A 182 -0.96 -0.09 -5.49
C ARG A 182 -2.24 -0.54 -6.19
N ALA A 183 -2.15 -1.48 -7.13
CA ALA A 183 -3.31 -2.02 -7.82
C ALA A 183 -4.22 -2.82 -6.87
N ASP A 184 -3.68 -3.55 -5.89
CA ASP A 184 -4.49 -4.18 -4.83
C ASP A 184 -5.24 -3.15 -3.98
N TYR A 185 -4.58 -2.05 -3.62
CA TYR A 185 -5.23 -0.94 -2.92
C TYR A 185 -6.42 -0.39 -3.72
N LEU A 186 -6.25 -0.19 -5.03
CA LEU A 186 -7.33 0.28 -5.90
C LEU A 186 -8.47 -0.75 -6.02
N ALA A 187 -8.14 -2.04 -6.13
CA ALA A 187 -9.13 -3.12 -6.15
C ALA A 187 -9.95 -3.13 -4.85
N GLU A 188 -9.27 -3.05 -3.69
CA GLU A 188 -9.94 -3.05 -2.40
C GLU A 188 -10.77 -1.78 -2.18
N ARG A 189 -10.29 -0.63 -2.65
CA ARG A 189 -11.05 0.62 -2.62
C ARG A 189 -12.39 0.47 -3.35
N LEU A 190 -12.40 -0.15 -4.53
CA LEU A 190 -13.63 -0.43 -5.26
C LEU A 190 -14.56 -1.40 -4.49
N ARG A 191 -14.00 -2.43 -3.85
CA ARG A 191 -14.79 -3.38 -3.04
C ARG A 191 -15.44 -2.70 -1.83
N VAL A 192 -14.70 -1.84 -1.13
CA VAL A 192 -15.23 -1.08 0.01
C VAL A 192 -16.36 -0.15 -0.43
N ILE A 193 -16.16 0.62 -1.51
CA ILE A 193 -17.20 1.50 -2.07
C ILE A 193 -18.44 0.68 -2.46
N ALA A 194 -18.27 -0.45 -3.15
CA ALA A 194 -19.38 -1.32 -3.54
C ALA A 194 -20.12 -1.90 -2.33
N ALA A 195 -19.40 -2.29 -1.27
CA ALA A 195 -19.99 -2.80 -0.04
C ALA A 195 -20.80 -1.71 0.70
N VAL A 196 -20.27 -0.49 0.77
CA VAL A 196 -20.98 0.66 1.36
C VAL A 196 -22.25 0.98 0.58
N ARG A 197 -22.16 1.09 -0.76
CA ARG A 197 -23.33 1.28 -1.63
C ARG A 197 -24.38 0.21 -1.40
N THR A 198 -23.97 -1.05 -1.41
CA THR A 198 -24.88 -2.19 -1.23
C THR A 198 -25.55 -2.15 0.15
N GLY A 199 -24.79 -1.87 1.21
CA GLY A 199 -25.32 -1.73 2.56
C GLY A 199 -26.31 -0.56 2.67
N TRP A 200 -25.99 0.58 2.07
CA TRP A 200 -26.85 1.76 2.06
C TRP A 200 -28.18 1.53 1.32
N TYR A 201 -28.13 0.95 0.11
CA TYR A 201 -29.35 0.58 -0.62
C TYR A 201 -30.16 -0.50 0.13
N ARG A 202 -29.47 -1.40 0.84
CA ARG A 202 -30.15 -2.41 1.66
C ARG A 202 -30.86 -1.78 2.86
N LEU A 203 -30.27 -0.77 3.50
CA LEU A 203 -30.95 0.02 4.53
C LEU A 203 -32.21 0.70 3.98
N TYR A 204 -32.13 1.32 2.79
CA TYR A 204 -33.30 1.90 2.12
C TYR A 204 -34.44 0.89 1.98
N VAL A 205 -34.14 -0.29 1.42
CA VAL A 205 -35.14 -1.34 1.20
C VAL A 205 -35.75 -1.83 2.51
N ILE A 206 -34.94 -2.00 3.56
CA ILE A 206 -35.43 -2.42 4.87
C ILE A 206 -36.34 -1.35 5.49
N ASP A 207 -35.98 -0.07 5.35
CA ASP A 207 -36.79 1.03 5.88
C ASP A 207 -38.14 1.10 5.16
N GLN A 208 -38.18 0.93 3.83
CA GLN A 208 -39.43 0.83 3.07
C GLN A 208 -40.27 -0.39 3.47
N GLN A 209 -39.63 -1.54 3.75
CA GLN A 209 -40.32 -2.73 4.26
C GLN A 209 -40.94 -2.50 5.63
N ILE A 210 -40.24 -1.79 6.52
CA ILE A 210 -40.75 -1.43 7.85
C ILE A 210 -41.94 -0.49 7.72
N GLU A 211 -41.86 0.55 6.90
CA GLU A 211 -42.96 1.52 6.72
C GLU A 211 -44.19 0.86 6.08
N THR A 212 -43.99 0.03 5.05
CA THR A 212 -45.09 -0.75 4.44
C THR A 212 -45.70 -1.74 5.44
N ALA A 213 -44.88 -2.39 6.26
CA ALA A 213 -45.37 -3.32 7.28
C ALA A 213 -46.20 -2.60 8.37
N LYS A 214 -45.79 -1.38 8.79
CA LYS A 214 -46.58 -0.56 9.72
C LYS A 214 -47.92 -0.15 9.13
N ALA A 215 -47.94 0.33 7.89
CA ALA A 215 -49.18 0.70 7.21
C ALA A 215 -50.15 -0.50 7.10
N ASN A 216 -49.61 -1.69 6.79
CA ASN A 216 -50.39 -2.93 6.77
C ASN A 216 -50.90 -3.32 8.16
N GLN A 217 -50.13 -3.05 9.22
CA GLN A 217 -50.53 -3.31 10.61
C GLN A 217 -51.73 -2.45 11.00
N GLU A 218 -51.68 -1.15 10.68
CA GLU A 218 -52.78 -0.21 10.92
C GLU A 218 -54.05 -0.59 10.13
N LEU A 219 -53.88 -1.00 8.87
CA LEU A 219 -54.99 -1.47 8.04
C LEU A 219 -55.62 -2.75 8.61
N LEU A 220 -54.81 -3.72 9.00
CA LEU A 220 -55.29 -4.99 9.52
C LEU A 220 -55.97 -4.83 10.88
N GLN A 221 -55.45 -3.95 11.74
CA GLN A 221 -56.11 -3.58 13.00
C GLN A 221 -57.50 -2.99 12.75
N SER A 222 -57.61 -2.07 11.78
CA SER A 222 -58.89 -1.47 11.39
C SER A 222 -59.89 -2.52 10.87
N LEU A 223 -59.43 -3.52 10.11
CA LEU A 223 -60.28 -4.63 9.64
C LEU A 223 -60.75 -5.54 10.77
N ILE A 224 -59.89 -5.83 11.74
CA ILE A 224 -60.25 -6.60 12.95
C ILE A 224 -61.33 -5.87 13.74
N ASP A 225 -61.20 -4.55 13.91
CA ASP A 225 -62.18 -3.72 14.63
C ASP A 225 -63.55 -3.72 13.92
N VAL A 226 -63.56 -3.62 12.58
CA VAL A 226 -64.79 -3.74 11.78
C VAL A 226 -65.41 -5.13 11.88
N ALA A 227 -64.60 -6.20 11.82
CA ALA A 227 -65.10 -7.58 11.97
C ALA A 227 -65.71 -7.82 13.36
N ASN A 228 -65.09 -7.28 14.42
CA ASN A 228 -65.63 -7.32 15.78
C ASN A 228 -67.00 -6.63 15.89
N ALA A 229 -67.17 -5.47 15.24
CA ALA A 229 -68.46 -4.78 15.20
C ALA A 229 -69.53 -5.61 14.45
N GLN A 230 -69.16 -6.31 13.37
CA GLN A 230 -70.08 -7.16 12.61
C GLN A 230 -70.48 -8.46 13.32
N ILE A 231 -69.61 -9.00 14.18
CA ILE A 231 -69.98 -10.10 15.09
C ILE A 231 -71.11 -9.65 16.02
N ALA A 232 -71.04 -8.43 16.55
CA ALA A 232 -72.10 -7.89 17.42
C ALA A 232 -73.46 -7.74 16.71
N THR A 233 -73.46 -7.60 15.38
CA THR A 233 -74.68 -7.54 14.55
C THR A 233 -75.05 -8.88 13.88
N GLY A 234 -74.28 -9.96 14.14
CA GLY A 234 -74.55 -11.31 13.63
C GLY A 234 -74.18 -11.56 12.16
N THR A 235 -73.39 -10.67 11.53
CA THR A 235 -73.08 -10.71 10.09
C THR A 235 -71.67 -11.21 9.75
N ALA A 236 -70.81 -11.45 10.75
CA ALA A 236 -69.46 -11.99 10.59
C ALA A 236 -69.22 -13.18 11.53
N THR A 237 -68.20 -14.00 11.23
CA THR A 237 -67.87 -15.18 12.05
C THR A 237 -66.69 -14.92 12.98
N GLN A 238 -66.65 -15.60 14.13
CA GLN A 238 -65.51 -15.53 15.06
C GLN A 238 -64.20 -16.03 14.42
N GLY A 239 -64.29 -16.87 13.38
CA GLY A 239 -63.14 -17.32 12.60
C GLY A 239 -62.43 -16.20 11.85
N ASP A 240 -63.17 -15.19 11.36
CA ASP A 240 -62.61 -14.06 10.62
C ASP A 240 -61.72 -13.17 11.51
N VAL A 241 -62.13 -12.96 12.77
CA VAL A 241 -61.33 -12.23 13.77
C VAL A 241 -60.08 -13.02 14.18
N LEU A 242 -60.20 -14.34 14.34
CA LEU A 242 -59.05 -15.20 14.64
C LEU A 242 -58.03 -15.21 13.50
N LEU A 243 -58.50 -15.22 12.25
CA LEU A 243 -57.62 -15.10 11.09
C LEU A 243 -56.90 -13.75 11.05
N GLY A 244 -57.63 -12.64 11.28
CA GLY A 244 -57.05 -11.30 11.33
C GLY A 244 -55.99 -11.16 12.42
N THR A 245 -56.26 -11.65 13.64
CA THR A 245 -55.31 -11.62 14.76
C THR A 245 -54.07 -12.49 14.51
N LEU A 246 -54.23 -13.64 13.85
CA LEU A 246 -53.10 -14.47 13.41
C LEU A 246 -52.22 -13.73 12.39
N GLU A 247 -52.82 -13.11 11.39
CA GLU A 247 -52.07 -12.34 10.39
C GLU A 247 -51.38 -11.10 11.00
N LEU A 248 -52.01 -10.45 11.98
CA LEU A 248 -51.39 -9.36 12.75
C LEU A 248 -50.16 -9.85 13.50
N SER A 249 -50.25 -10.98 14.19
CA SER A 249 -49.13 -11.58 14.92
C SER A 249 -47.96 -11.93 13.99
N LYS A 250 -48.24 -12.48 12.80
CA LYS A 250 -47.22 -12.76 11.77
C LYS A 250 -46.56 -11.47 11.27
N LEU A 251 -47.33 -10.39 11.13
CA LEU A 251 -46.81 -9.10 10.68
C LEU A 251 -45.90 -8.46 11.74
N GLU A 252 -46.25 -8.55 13.02
CA GLU A 252 -45.41 -8.11 14.14
C GLU A 252 -44.07 -8.86 14.18
N GLU A 253 -44.09 -10.18 13.97
CA GLU A 253 -42.87 -11.00 13.88
C GLU A 253 -41.97 -10.56 12.72
N ARG A 254 -42.55 -10.30 11.54
CA ARG A 254 -41.81 -9.77 10.38
C ARG A 254 -41.20 -8.41 10.68
N LEU A 255 -41.95 -7.53 11.34
CA LEU A 255 -41.49 -6.19 11.69
C LEU A 255 -40.32 -6.24 12.67
N LEU A 256 -40.37 -7.13 13.68
CA LEU A 256 -39.23 -7.39 14.57
C LEU A 256 -38.01 -7.90 13.79
N THR A 257 -38.22 -8.77 12.81
CA THR A 257 -37.15 -9.30 11.93
C THR A 257 -36.51 -8.18 11.11
N TYR A 258 -37.31 -7.32 10.48
CA TYR A 258 -36.80 -6.18 9.71
C TYR A 258 -36.02 -5.19 10.59
N ARG A 259 -36.50 -4.90 11.81
CA ARG A 259 -35.78 -4.06 12.77
C ARG A 259 -34.41 -4.65 13.13
N LYS A 260 -34.34 -5.96 13.40
CA LYS A 260 -33.06 -6.64 13.67
C LYS A 260 -32.12 -6.58 12.48
N LEU A 261 -32.64 -6.81 11.27
CA LEU A 261 -31.86 -6.73 10.04
C LEU A 261 -31.35 -5.30 9.80
N ARG A 262 -32.18 -4.28 10.04
CA ARG A 262 -31.80 -2.88 9.94
C ARG A 262 -30.60 -2.56 10.83
N VAL A 263 -30.66 -2.95 12.10
CA VAL A 263 -29.55 -2.75 13.06
C VAL A 263 -28.29 -3.49 12.61
N ALA A 264 -28.40 -4.73 12.14
CA ALA A 264 -27.27 -5.50 11.66
C ALA A 264 -26.60 -4.87 10.42
N VAL A 265 -27.39 -4.42 9.44
CA VAL A 265 -26.87 -3.76 8.23
C VAL A 265 -26.28 -2.40 8.58
N GLN A 266 -26.88 -1.64 9.51
CA GLN A 266 -26.34 -0.37 9.98
C GLN A 266 -24.95 -0.56 10.62
N ALA A 267 -24.84 -1.53 11.53
CA ALA A 267 -23.56 -1.87 12.16
C ALA A 267 -22.50 -2.27 11.14
N GLU A 268 -22.87 -3.04 10.11
CA GLU A 268 -21.97 -3.44 9.02
C GLU A 268 -21.47 -2.23 8.20
N VAL A 269 -22.37 -1.31 7.83
CA VAL A 269 -21.98 -0.08 7.11
C VAL A 269 -21.09 0.80 7.99
N ASN A 270 -21.45 1.00 9.26
CA ASN A 270 -20.62 1.77 10.20
C ASN A 270 -19.23 1.15 10.39
N ARG A 271 -19.13 -0.19 10.40
CA ARG A 271 -17.85 -0.90 10.44
C ARG A 271 -16.97 -0.60 9.21
N LEU A 272 -17.56 -0.54 8.02
CA LEU A 272 -16.85 -0.22 6.78
C LEU A 272 -16.32 1.21 6.76
N VAL A 273 -17.02 2.13 7.43
CA VAL A 273 -16.68 3.55 7.55
C VAL A 273 -15.89 3.85 8.84
N ALA A 274 -15.53 2.83 9.61
CA ALA A 274 -14.78 2.95 10.87
C ALA A 274 -15.43 3.85 11.93
N ARG A 275 -16.74 3.74 12.10
CA ARG A 275 -17.53 4.47 13.12
C ARG A 275 -18.18 3.52 14.11
N ASP A 276 -18.75 4.08 15.18
CA ASP A 276 -19.55 3.34 16.14
C ASP A 276 -20.72 2.61 15.46
N ALA A 277 -20.92 1.35 15.84
CA ALA A 277 -21.91 0.47 15.21
C ALA A 277 -23.35 1.04 15.32
N ASP A 278 -23.65 1.72 16.41
CA ASP A 278 -24.98 2.22 16.74
C ASP A 278 -25.28 3.61 16.13
N LEU A 279 -24.30 4.24 15.48
CA LEU A 279 -24.49 5.57 14.89
C LEU A 279 -25.58 5.50 13.81
N PRO A 280 -26.65 6.32 13.91
CA PRO A 280 -27.78 6.21 13.00
C PRO A 280 -27.37 6.66 11.59
N ILE A 281 -27.74 5.84 10.60
CA ILE A 281 -27.59 6.18 9.18
C ILE A 281 -28.98 6.58 8.67
N ALA A 282 -29.08 7.81 8.18
CA ALA A 282 -30.28 8.34 7.55
C ALA A 282 -30.27 8.03 6.05
N VAL A 283 -31.41 7.58 5.55
CA VAL A 283 -31.63 7.24 4.15
C VAL A 283 -32.81 8.08 3.63
N PRO A 284 -32.79 8.60 2.39
CA PRO A 284 -33.89 9.40 1.87
C PRO A 284 -35.20 8.60 1.78
N ALA A 285 -36.32 9.31 1.84
CA ALA A 285 -37.65 8.71 1.76
C ALA A 285 -38.01 8.23 0.34
N ASP A 286 -37.51 8.91 -0.68
CA ASP A 286 -37.67 8.55 -2.09
C ASP A 286 -36.30 8.45 -2.76
N LEU A 287 -36.13 7.44 -3.61
CA LEU A 287 -34.88 7.11 -4.25
C LEU A 287 -35.09 6.91 -5.75
N GLN A 288 -34.52 7.82 -6.55
CA GLN A 288 -34.46 7.67 -7.99
C GLN A 288 -33.16 6.96 -8.38
N VAL A 289 -33.28 5.75 -8.93
CA VAL A 289 -32.14 4.97 -9.41
C VAL A 289 -32.10 5.00 -10.93
N ALA A 290 -31.00 5.49 -11.49
CA ALA A 290 -30.68 5.35 -12.90
C ALA A 290 -29.66 4.22 -13.08
N LEU A 291 -30.04 3.16 -13.78
CA LEU A 291 -29.12 2.08 -14.13
C LEU A 291 -28.29 2.48 -15.36
N PRO A 292 -26.99 2.15 -15.39
CA PRO A 292 -26.17 2.39 -16.58
C PRO A 292 -26.68 1.54 -17.75
N ALA A 293 -26.80 2.14 -18.93
CA ALA A 293 -27.27 1.50 -20.16
C ALA A 293 -26.15 0.74 -20.89
N LEU A 294 -25.39 -0.10 -20.15
CA LEU A 294 -24.32 -0.91 -20.72
C LEU A 294 -24.81 -2.33 -21.01
N SER A 295 -24.44 -2.87 -22.16
CA SER A 295 -24.65 -4.29 -22.47
C SER A 295 -23.69 -5.18 -21.67
N ALA A 296 -24.06 -6.44 -21.47
CA ALA A 296 -23.21 -7.42 -20.79
C ALA A 296 -21.82 -7.53 -21.43
N ARG A 297 -21.75 -7.44 -22.77
CA ARG A 297 -20.50 -7.46 -23.53
C ARG A 297 -19.64 -6.24 -23.25
N GLU A 298 -20.23 -5.04 -23.21
CA GLU A 298 -19.48 -3.81 -22.91
C GLU A 298 -18.94 -3.82 -21.48
N ILE A 299 -19.71 -4.34 -20.52
CA ILE A 299 -19.26 -4.51 -19.13
C ILE A 299 -18.05 -5.46 -19.07
N TYR A 300 -18.12 -6.60 -19.75
CA TYR A 300 -17.03 -7.57 -19.82
C TYR A 300 -15.75 -6.98 -20.44
N GLU A 301 -15.86 -6.36 -21.63
CA GLU A 301 -14.72 -5.76 -22.32
C GLU A 301 -14.09 -4.61 -21.50
N THR A 302 -14.92 -3.82 -20.81
CA THR A 302 -14.44 -2.76 -19.92
C THR A 302 -13.75 -3.33 -18.69
N THR A 303 -14.30 -4.40 -18.10
CA THR A 303 -13.74 -5.05 -16.91
C THR A 303 -12.36 -5.62 -17.21
N LEU A 304 -12.18 -6.36 -18.31
CA LEU A 304 -10.88 -6.90 -18.70
C LEU A 304 -9.79 -5.83 -18.88
N ARG A 305 -10.16 -4.62 -19.31
CA ARG A 305 -9.21 -3.53 -19.56
C ARG A 305 -8.89 -2.70 -18.32
N SER A 306 -9.81 -2.61 -17.38
CA SER A 306 -9.74 -1.62 -16.29
C SER A 306 -9.75 -2.22 -14.88
N GLN A 307 -9.99 -3.52 -14.73
CA GLN A 307 -10.09 -4.17 -13.43
C GLN A 307 -8.73 -4.15 -12.69
N PRO A 308 -8.62 -3.45 -11.53
CA PRO A 308 -7.35 -3.32 -10.84
C PRO A 308 -6.81 -4.65 -10.29
N GLU A 309 -7.68 -5.63 -10.02
CA GLU A 309 -7.26 -6.97 -9.58
C GLU A 309 -6.49 -7.74 -10.66
N ILE A 310 -6.93 -7.65 -11.92
CA ILE A 310 -6.20 -8.23 -13.07
C ILE A 310 -4.89 -7.48 -13.27
N GLN A 311 -4.92 -6.14 -13.16
CA GLN A 311 -3.71 -5.32 -13.26
C GLN A 311 -2.69 -5.69 -12.18
N ALA A 312 -3.11 -5.93 -10.94
CA ALA A 312 -2.24 -6.34 -9.86
C ALA A 312 -1.57 -7.70 -10.15
N ALA A 313 -2.30 -8.65 -10.73
CA ALA A 313 -1.76 -9.93 -11.17
C ALA A 313 -0.72 -9.78 -12.29
N GLN A 314 -1.03 -8.99 -13.32
CA GLN A 314 -0.09 -8.68 -14.41
C GLN A 314 1.21 -8.06 -13.87
N LEU A 315 1.11 -7.11 -12.94
CA LEU A 315 2.28 -6.45 -12.35
C LEU A 315 3.11 -7.44 -11.50
N ARG A 316 2.48 -8.38 -10.80
CA ARG A 316 3.19 -9.49 -10.12
C ARG A 316 3.88 -10.43 -11.11
N THR A 317 3.25 -10.74 -12.24
CA THR A 317 3.86 -11.51 -13.33
C THR A 317 5.12 -10.81 -13.88
N GLN A 318 5.08 -9.49 -14.04
CA GLN A 318 6.25 -8.72 -14.45
C GLN A 318 7.33 -8.67 -13.36
N ALA A 319 6.96 -8.49 -12.10
CA ALA A 319 7.89 -8.55 -10.98
C ALA A 319 8.61 -9.91 -10.89
N SER A 320 7.86 -11.01 -11.01
CA SER A 320 8.44 -12.36 -10.97
C SER A 320 9.34 -12.64 -12.17
N ARG A 321 9.03 -12.09 -13.35
CA ARG A 321 9.91 -12.13 -14.53
C ARG A 321 11.24 -11.45 -14.27
N TRP A 322 11.25 -10.25 -13.69
CA TRP A 322 12.50 -9.60 -13.26
C TRP A 322 13.21 -10.39 -12.15
N GLY A 323 12.47 -11.14 -11.34
CA GLY A 323 13.03 -12.11 -10.40
C GLY A 323 13.88 -13.20 -11.07
N ILE A 324 13.51 -13.67 -12.26
CA ILE A 324 14.34 -14.59 -13.07
C ILE A 324 15.62 -13.89 -13.51
N GLU A 325 15.56 -12.65 -13.97
CA GLU A 325 16.77 -11.92 -14.38
C GLU A 325 17.71 -11.67 -13.21
N VAL A 326 17.19 -11.33 -12.02
CA VAL A 326 17.99 -11.21 -10.79
C VAL A 326 18.67 -12.54 -10.45
N ALA A 327 17.96 -13.66 -10.61
CA ALA A 327 18.50 -14.99 -10.40
C ALA A 327 19.65 -15.31 -11.37
N HIS A 328 19.42 -15.05 -12.66
CA HIS A 328 20.38 -15.24 -13.73
C HIS A 328 21.63 -14.36 -13.53
N LEU A 329 21.47 -13.07 -13.21
CA LEU A 329 22.58 -12.15 -12.95
C LEU A 329 23.33 -12.43 -11.65
N SER A 330 22.73 -13.17 -10.71
CA SER A 330 23.44 -13.64 -9.52
C SER A 330 24.53 -14.68 -9.84
N ARG A 331 24.55 -15.25 -11.06
CA ARG A 331 25.65 -16.07 -11.58
C ARG A 331 26.86 -15.27 -12.06
N ARG A 332 26.78 -13.93 -12.07
CA ARG A 332 27.89 -13.08 -12.48
C ARG A 332 28.87 -12.89 -11.33
N PRO A 333 30.18 -12.76 -11.63
CA PRO A 333 31.17 -12.48 -10.60
C PRO A 333 30.94 -11.09 -9.98
N GLU A 334 31.28 -10.97 -8.71
CA GLU A 334 31.21 -9.71 -7.96
C GLU A 334 32.61 -9.18 -7.72
N LEU A 335 32.83 -7.88 -7.97
CA LEU A 335 34.11 -7.22 -7.78
C LEU A 335 34.10 -6.47 -6.46
N THR A 336 35.06 -6.74 -5.59
CA THR A 336 35.32 -5.94 -4.39
C THR A 336 36.62 -5.17 -4.58
N VAL A 337 36.55 -3.85 -4.45
CA VAL A 337 37.75 -2.99 -4.40
C VAL A 337 38.08 -2.66 -2.96
N SER A 338 39.36 -2.64 -2.61
CA SER A 338 39.84 -2.40 -1.26
C SER A 338 41.06 -1.49 -1.25
N ALA A 339 41.16 -0.69 -0.20
CA ALA A 339 42.31 0.15 0.12
C ALA A 339 42.76 -0.16 1.54
N ASN A 340 44.07 -0.30 1.75
CA ASN A 340 44.65 -0.57 3.05
C ASN A 340 45.77 0.42 3.34
N TYR A 341 45.86 0.86 4.58
CA TYR A 341 46.90 1.74 5.10
C TYR A 341 47.53 1.09 6.33
N PHE A 342 48.85 0.89 6.31
CA PHE A 342 49.57 0.10 7.31
C PHE A 342 50.40 1.01 8.23
N PHE A 343 50.06 1.08 9.50
CA PHE A 343 50.82 1.84 10.50
C PHE A 343 52.11 1.09 10.87
N THR A 344 53.25 1.68 10.55
CA THR A 344 54.58 1.06 10.58
C THR A 344 55.55 1.86 11.45
N ASP A 345 56.22 1.19 12.39
CA ASP A 345 57.20 1.82 13.27
C ASP A 345 58.54 2.07 12.60
N ASN A 346 59.19 3.17 12.97
CA ASN A 346 60.54 3.52 12.52
C ASN A 346 61.62 2.87 13.41
N ASN A 347 61.60 1.55 13.57
CA ASN A 347 62.49 0.82 14.46
C ASN A 347 63.62 0.03 13.74
N ARG A 348 63.92 0.37 12.48
CA ARG A 348 65.00 -0.24 11.70
C ARG A 348 66.12 0.76 11.39
N PRO A 349 67.36 0.32 11.15
CA PRO A 349 68.43 1.20 10.71
C PRO A 349 68.10 1.82 9.34
N PRO A 350 68.47 3.09 9.08
CA PRO A 350 68.28 3.71 7.78
C PRO A 350 68.94 2.89 6.66
N SER A 351 68.25 2.75 5.53
CA SER A 351 68.71 2.01 4.35
C SER A 351 68.71 2.92 3.12
N ALA A 352 69.70 2.78 2.25
CA ALA A 352 69.71 3.47 0.95
C ALA A 352 68.74 2.83 -0.07
N LEU A 353 68.26 1.61 0.21
CA LEU A 353 67.41 0.83 -0.70
C LEU A 353 65.90 0.98 -0.41
N TYR A 354 65.53 1.39 0.81
CA TYR A 354 64.13 1.54 1.22
C TYR A 354 63.99 2.55 2.36
N GLN A 355 62.85 3.24 2.39
CA GLN A 355 62.56 4.28 3.38
C GLN A 355 61.97 3.62 4.64
N VAL A 356 62.65 3.80 5.77
CA VAL A 356 62.26 3.22 7.07
C VAL A 356 61.21 4.12 7.74
N GLY A 357 60.19 3.52 8.33
CA GLY A 357 59.15 4.24 9.08
C GLY A 357 58.14 4.98 8.20
N GLN A 358 58.10 4.69 6.90
CA GLN A 358 57.00 5.11 6.04
C GLN A 358 55.89 4.07 6.08
N ASP A 359 54.66 4.56 6.28
CA ASP A 359 53.45 3.76 6.28
C ASP A 359 53.12 3.33 4.84
N PRO A 360 53.22 2.03 4.51
CA PRO A 360 52.82 1.56 3.20
C PRO A 360 51.31 1.59 3.06
N TRP A 361 50.86 1.64 1.82
CA TRP A 361 49.45 1.50 1.46
C TRP A 361 49.32 0.47 0.33
N SER A 362 48.14 -0.12 0.21
CA SER A 362 47.83 -1.02 -0.91
C SER A 362 46.43 -0.77 -1.43
N LEU A 363 46.27 -0.98 -2.74
CA LEU A 363 44.98 -1.11 -3.40
C LEU A 363 44.85 -2.56 -3.87
N GLY A 364 43.70 -3.16 -3.62
CA GLY A 364 43.43 -4.54 -3.98
C GLY A 364 42.07 -4.65 -4.66
N ALA A 365 41.98 -5.56 -5.63
CA ALA A 365 40.73 -5.97 -6.23
C ALA A 365 40.54 -7.47 -5.98
N GLN A 366 39.37 -7.86 -5.52
CA GLN A 366 38.98 -9.25 -5.29
C GLN A 366 37.75 -9.55 -6.15
N VAL A 367 37.75 -10.71 -6.81
CA VAL A 367 36.60 -11.17 -7.59
C VAL A 367 36.04 -12.41 -6.92
N SER A 368 34.75 -12.38 -6.59
CA SER A 368 34.00 -13.56 -6.13
C SER A 368 33.50 -14.32 -7.35
N ILE A 369 33.91 -15.58 -7.50
CA ILE A 369 33.54 -16.43 -8.63
C ILE A 369 32.51 -17.48 -8.17
N PRO A 370 31.30 -17.50 -8.75
CA PRO A 370 30.26 -18.46 -8.39
C PRO A 370 30.56 -19.86 -8.95
N LEU A 371 31.20 -20.72 -8.15
CA LEU A 371 31.62 -22.06 -8.57
C LEU A 371 30.53 -23.13 -8.44
N TRP A 372 29.67 -23.03 -7.42
CA TRP A 372 28.63 -24.03 -7.13
C TRP A 372 27.41 -23.84 -8.04
N ARG A 373 27.45 -24.42 -9.24
CA ARG A 373 26.39 -24.27 -10.27
C ARG A 373 25.02 -24.68 -9.78
N ASP A 374 24.91 -25.83 -9.12
CA ASP A 374 23.65 -26.39 -8.60
C ASP A 374 22.87 -25.39 -7.72
N LYS A 375 23.57 -24.54 -6.95
CA LYS A 375 22.94 -23.49 -6.14
C LYS A 375 22.25 -22.45 -7.01
N TYR A 376 22.89 -22.01 -8.09
CA TYR A 376 22.36 -20.98 -8.97
C TYR A 376 21.30 -21.53 -9.93
N ASP A 377 21.44 -22.81 -10.34
CA ASP A 377 20.39 -23.54 -11.05
C ASP A 377 19.12 -23.62 -10.19
N ALA A 378 19.23 -24.03 -8.92
CA ALA A 378 18.08 -24.03 -8.02
C ALA A 378 17.46 -22.63 -7.78
N LEU A 379 18.28 -21.58 -7.75
CA LEU A 379 17.82 -20.19 -7.56
C LEU A 379 17.03 -19.67 -8.78
N GLU A 380 17.45 -20.05 -9.98
CA GLU A 380 16.76 -19.74 -11.23
C GLU A 380 15.49 -20.59 -11.40
N ASP A 381 15.53 -21.86 -11.02
CA ASP A 381 14.35 -22.73 -10.98
C ASP A 381 13.29 -22.17 -10.03
N GLU A 382 13.66 -21.75 -8.81
CA GLU A 382 12.76 -21.11 -7.86
C GLU A 382 12.08 -19.87 -8.47
N ALA A 383 12.86 -18.99 -9.11
CA ALA A 383 12.32 -17.80 -9.76
C ALA A 383 11.39 -18.14 -10.92
N THR A 384 11.72 -19.16 -11.70
CA THR A 384 10.91 -19.66 -12.82
C THR A 384 9.58 -20.22 -12.32
N TRP A 385 9.58 -21.06 -11.28
CA TRP A 385 8.35 -21.59 -10.69
C TRP A 385 7.46 -20.49 -10.10
N LYS A 386 8.05 -19.47 -9.47
CA LYS A 386 7.28 -18.30 -9.00
C LYS A 386 6.67 -17.51 -10.16
N HIS A 387 7.38 -17.39 -11.27
CA HIS A 387 6.85 -16.73 -12.46
C HIS A 387 5.69 -17.51 -13.08
N LEU A 388 5.85 -18.83 -13.27
CA LEU A 388 4.78 -19.71 -13.77
C LEU A 388 3.56 -19.69 -12.86
N ALA A 389 3.75 -19.76 -11.54
CA ALA A 389 2.64 -19.63 -10.59
C ALA A 389 1.94 -18.27 -10.69
N SER A 390 2.68 -17.18 -10.98
CA SER A 390 2.10 -15.85 -11.19
C SER A 390 1.30 -15.77 -12.49
N THR A 391 1.79 -16.38 -13.57
CA THR A 391 1.07 -16.44 -14.86
C THR A 391 -0.20 -17.27 -14.75
N ASP A 392 -0.17 -18.39 -14.04
CA ASP A 392 -1.34 -19.24 -13.82
C ASP A 392 -2.41 -18.51 -12.99
N ASN A 393 -1.99 -17.79 -11.95
CA ASN A 393 -2.89 -16.94 -11.15
C ASN A 393 -3.50 -15.79 -11.97
N GLU A 394 -2.74 -15.19 -12.89
CA GLU A 394 -3.26 -14.18 -13.80
C GLU A 394 -4.30 -14.76 -14.76
N ALA A 395 -4.06 -15.96 -15.31
CA ALA A 395 -5.00 -16.66 -16.18
C ALA A 395 -6.28 -17.04 -15.42
N GLU A 396 -6.16 -17.62 -14.22
CA GLU A 396 -7.31 -17.96 -13.36
C GLU A 396 -8.19 -16.73 -13.07
N LEU A 397 -7.56 -15.57 -12.82
CA LEU A 397 -8.29 -14.33 -12.58
C LEU A 397 -9.05 -13.87 -13.83
N ARG A 398 -8.49 -14.01 -15.03
CA ARG A 398 -9.20 -13.67 -16.27
C ARG A 398 -10.37 -14.60 -16.51
N ASP A 399 -10.16 -15.91 -16.35
CA ASP A 399 -11.21 -16.93 -16.51
C ASP A 399 -12.37 -16.75 -15.53
N ARG A 400 -12.14 -16.14 -14.36
CA ARG A 400 -13.22 -15.80 -13.40
C ARG A 400 -14.17 -14.71 -13.91
N TYR A 401 -13.71 -13.86 -14.82
CA TYR A 401 -14.49 -12.77 -15.40
C TYR A 401 -15.14 -13.14 -16.74
N ASP A 402 -14.70 -14.22 -17.38
CA ASP A 402 -15.36 -14.88 -18.52
C ASP A 402 -16.65 -15.60 -18.07
#